data_AF-A0A0L0VY37-F1
#
_entry.id   AF-A0A0L0VY37-F1
#
_cell.length_a   1.000
_cell.length_b   1.000
_cell.length_c   1.000
_cell.angle_alpha   90.00
_cell.angle_beta   90.00
_cell.angle_gamma   90.00
#
_symmetry.space_group_name_H-M   'P 1'
#
loop_
_entity.id
_entity.type
_entity.pdbx_description
1 polymer ?
#
loop_
_entity_poly.entity_id
_entity_poly.type
_entity_poly.pdbx_seq_one_letter_code
_entity_poly.pdbx_strand_id
1 'polypeptide(L)'
;MIARIFGHDHYQNHQNQQQRRLVLLITIGCIGWITIELIGGSKQSVSAGGQLSLNLWRKYPGTPPPEASSVKLEWLKRGGLSSGGRLFIMNSSRYPLPTTIGPRPKREWISRLDFFQRYGSAEIQRDLSIPISTLHKDGLVTYPTETILTANNNGVCSWENSGCLRNSENGYSDHLDIIHPDPNSWVVNFDDGPLPPSKKLYKVLDDFDIKATHFWIGGNVLKYWDLAIMADRRGDHLAVHTWSHSHLTSLTNHQILGELGWTIQIIFDLTGKVPRFFRPPYGNVDNRVRSIAKVL
;
A
#
# COMPACT_ATOMS: atom_id res chain seq x y z
N MET A 1 -13.60 1.01 28.60
CA MET A 1 -12.45 1.70 29.21
C MET A 1 -12.95 3.07 29.67
N ILE A 2 -12.89 3.34 30.97
CA ILE A 2 -13.44 4.57 31.59
C ILE A 2 -12.36 5.65 31.51
N ALA A 3 -12.70 6.84 31.01
CA ALA A 3 -11.88 8.04 31.17
C ALA A 3 -12.59 8.99 32.14
N ARG A 4 -11.95 9.29 33.28
CA ARG A 4 -12.32 10.42 34.16
C ARG A 4 -11.32 11.55 33.91
N ILE A 5 -11.83 12.78 33.85
CA ILE A 5 -11.08 14.02 33.68
C ILE A 5 -10.81 14.60 35.09
N PHE A 6 -9.58 14.98 35.40
CA PHE A 6 -9.24 15.75 36.60
C PHE A 6 -8.44 17.00 36.23
N GLY A 7 -8.86 18.15 36.75
CA GLY A 7 -8.03 19.34 36.97
C GLY A 7 -7.87 20.29 35.77
N HIS A 8 -8.23 21.56 35.98
CA HIS A 8 -8.06 22.67 35.05
C HIS A 8 -7.24 23.73 35.80
N ASP A 9 -5.94 23.87 35.51
CA ASP A 9 -5.12 24.89 36.16
C ASP A 9 -4.85 26.08 35.22
N HIS A 10 -5.09 27.27 35.77
CA HIS A 10 -4.84 28.55 35.14
C HIS A 10 -3.48 29.09 35.57
N TYR A 11 -2.57 29.27 34.62
CA TYR A 11 -1.34 30.03 34.84
C TYR A 11 -1.37 31.29 33.97
N GLN A 12 -1.13 32.46 34.57
CA GLN A 12 -1.00 33.72 33.84
C GLN A 12 0.49 34.08 33.71
N ASN A 13 0.89 34.54 32.53
CA ASN A 13 2.17 35.22 32.33
C ASN A 13 1.94 36.58 31.64
N HIS A 14 2.90 37.48 31.79
CA HIS A 14 2.87 38.95 31.60
C HIS A 14 2.50 39.51 30.20
N GLN A 15 1.85 38.73 29.33
CA GLN A 15 1.42 39.16 27.99
C GLN A 15 -0.08 38.93 27.73
N ASN A 16 -0.89 38.62 28.76
CA ASN A 16 -2.35 38.62 28.72
C ASN A 16 -3.01 37.79 27.58
N GLN A 17 -2.37 36.71 27.13
CA GLN A 17 -3.00 35.72 26.24
C GLN A 17 -3.42 34.48 27.03
N GLN A 18 -4.72 34.18 27.03
CA GLN A 18 -5.27 32.92 27.55
C GLN A 18 -4.87 31.77 26.62
N GLN A 19 -3.88 30.96 27.02
CA GLN A 19 -3.63 29.67 26.40
C GLN A 19 -4.38 28.58 27.17
N ARG A 20 -5.23 27.81 26.47
CA ARG A 20 -5.83 26.60 27.01
C ARG A 20 -4.94 25.42 26.65
N ARG A 21 -4.37 24.76 27.65
CA ARG A 21 -3.67 23.49 27.50
C ARG A 21 -4.67 22.35 27.66
N LEU A 22 -4.74 21.45 26.68
CA LEU A 22 -5.45 20.18 26.82
C LEU A 22 -4.41 19.07 26.69
N VAL A 23 -4.11 18.41 27.81
CA VAL A 23 -3.21 17.26 27.84
C VAL A 23 -4.08 16.02 27.85
N LEU A 24 -4.00 15.22 26.79
CA LEU A 24 -4.73 13.94 26.69
C LEU A 24 -3.72 12.79 26.85
N LEU A 25 -3.75 12.13 28.00
CA LEU A 25 -2.96 10.92 28.26
C LEU A 25 -3.81 9.69 27.90
N ILE A 26 -3.41 8.98 26.84
CA ILE A 26 -4.01 7.69 26.47
C ILE A 26 -2.94 6.61 26.69
N THR A 27 -3.23 5.67 27.59
CA THR A 27 -2.44 4.45 27.75
C THR A 27 -2.95 3.36 26.82
N ILE A 28 -2.10 2.87 25.93
CA ILE A 28 -2.29 1.61 25.21
C ILE A 28 -1.07 0.74 25.55
N GLY A 29 -1.33 -0.47 26.01
CA GLY A 29 -0.30 -1.38 26.50
C GLY A 29 0.81 -1.67 25.48
N CYS A 30 2.05 -1.61 25.99
CA CYS A 30 3.28 -2.27 25.53
C CYS A 30 4.15 -1.68 24.40
N ILE A 31 3.91 -0.49 23.86
CA ILE A 31 4.92 0.15 22.98
C ILE A 31 5.04 1.66 23.28
N GLY A 32 5.95 2.02 24.19
CA GLY A 32 6.57 3.34 24.30
C GLY A 32 5.69 4.56 24.63
N TRP A 33 6.34 5.64 25.07
CA TRP A 33 5.68 6.91 25.38
C TRP A 33 5.54 7.75 24.10
N ILE A 34 4.33 8.25 23.82
CA ILE A 34 4.12 9.31 22.83
C ILE A 34 3.63 10.54 23.59
N THR A 35 4.43 11.61 23.54
CA THR A 35 4.01 12.94 23.99
C THR A 35 3.56 13.71 22.75
N ILE A 36 2.27 14.09 22.69
CA ILE A 36 1.77 15.02 21.68
C ILE A 36 1.52 16.35 22.37
N GLU A 37 2.33 17.36 22.04
CA GLU A 37 2.17 18.72 22.54
C GLU A 37 1.46 19.55 21.45
N LEU A 38 0.23 19.99 21.71
CA LEU A 38 -0.48 20.93 20.84
C LEU A 38 -0.47 22.30 21.48
N ILE A 39 0.35 23.20 20.93
CA ILE A 39 0.34 24.62 21.29
C ILE A 39 -0.61 25.34 20.33
N GLY A 40 -1.78 25.72 20.84
CA GLY A 40 -2.70 26.58 20.10
C GLY A 40 -2.26 28.03 20.18
N GLY A 41 -1.73 28.57 19.07
CA GLY A 41 -1.53 30.00 18.86
C GLY A 41 -2.61 30.57 17.94
N SER A 42 -3.26 31.65 18.36
CA SER A 42 -4.22 32.40 17.55
C SER A 42 -3.54 33.07 16.34
N LYS A 43 -4.21 32.97 15.18
CA LYS A 43 -4.04 33.75 13.93
C LYS A 43 -2.60 33.91 13.37
N GLN A 44 -2.48 33.45 12.12
CA GLN A 44 -1.38 33.62 11.17
C GLN A 44 -0.12 32.77 11.42
N SER A 45 -0.04 31.70 10.63
CA SER A 45 1.15 30.95 10.17
C SER A 45 2.31 30.70 11.14
N VAL A 46 2.58 29.43 11.50
CA VAL A 46 3.97 28.92 11.62
C VAL A 46 4.01 27.41 11.29
N SER A 47 5.03 27.04 10.52
CA SER A 47 5.44 25.70 10.10
C SER A 47 5.82 24.76 11.27
N ALA A 48 5.26 23.55 11.29
CA ALA A 48 5.65 22.46 12.20
C ALA A 48 6.41 21.30 11.50
N GLY A 49 6.71 21.43 10.20
CA GLY A 49 7.24 20.34 9.38
C GLY A 49 8.75 20.06 9.49
N GLY A 50 9.53 20.92 10.15
CA GLY A 50 11.00 20.83 10.12
C GLY A 50 11.65 19.99 11.23
N GLN A 51 10.97 19.76 12.36
CA GLN A 51 11.61 19.21 13.56
C GLN A 51 11.36 17.71 13.76
N LEU A 52 10.32 17.16 13.12
CA LEU A 52 9.99 15.73 13.18
C LEU A 52 10.96 14.87 12.34
N SER A 53 11.49 15.42 11.25
CA SER A 53 12.36 14.71 10.30
C SER A 53 13.75 14.42 10.87
N LEU A 54 14.34 15.31 11.70
CA LEU A 54 15.71 15.11 12.17
C LEU A 54 15.89 13.93 13.15
N ASN A 55 14.88 13.60 13.96
CA ASN A 55 15.02 12.61 15.03
C ASN A 55 14.87 11.15 14.55
N LEU A 56 14.18 10.91 13.44
CA LEU A 56 14.01 9.57 12.87
C LEU A 56 15.27 9.05 12.15
N TRP A 57 16.12 9.93 11.63
CA TRP A 57 17.24 9.56 10.76
C TRP A 57 18.54 9.20 11.51
N ARG A 58 18.61 9.42 12.83
CA ARG A 58 19.76 9.01 13.66
C ARG A 58 19.82 7.50 13.98
N LYS A 59 18.85 6.69 13.52
CA LYS A 59 18.72 5.28 13.92
C LYS A 59 19.21 4.25 12.89
N TYR A 60 19.63 4.66 11.69
CA TYR A 60 20.04 3.73 10.62
C TYR A 60 21.39 4.14 10.01
N PRO A 61 22.46 3.33 10.16
CA PRO A 61 23.74 3.60 9.50
C PRO A 61 23.66 3.33 7.99
N GLY A 62 24.14 4.27 7.17
CA GLY A 62 24.22 4.17 5.69
C GLY A 62 23.48 5.26 4.91
N THR A 63 22.84 6.22 5.57
CA THR A 63 22.12 7.33 4.90
C THR A 63 23.04 8.51 4.57
N PRO A 64 23.06 9.01 3.32
CA PRO A 64 23.86 10.19 2.96
C PRO A 64 23.29 11.46 3.61
N PRO A 65 24.15 12.46 3.93
CA PRO A 65 23.70 13.69 4.57
C PRO A 65 22.80 14.51 3.62
N PRO A 66 21.68 15.09 4.10
CA PRO A 66 20.82 15.89 3.25
C PRO A 66 21.43 17.27 2.98
N GLU A 67 21.60 17.61 1.70
CA GLU A 67 21.64 19.01 1.28
C GLU A 67 20.23 19.60 1.45
N ALA A 68 20.15 20.69 2.20
CA ALA A 68 18.89 21.29 2.61
C ALA A 68 18.23 22.06 1.46
N SER A 69 17.03 21.68 1.08
CA SER A 69 16.11 22.56 0.36
C SER A 69 14.73 22.52 1.00
N SER A 70 14.24 23.68 1.45
CA SER A 70 12.92 23.87 2.03
C SER A 70 11.85 23.90 0.94
N VAL A 71 10.75 23.20 1.16
CA VAL A 71 9.63 23.08 0.21
C VAL A 71 8.43 23.80 0.80
N LYS A 72 7.83 24.70 0.02
CA LYS A 72 6.62 25.45 0.37
C LYS A 72 5.43 24.81 -0.35
N LEU A 73 4.47 24.28 0.41
CA LEU A 73 3.23 23.71 -0.13
C LEU A 73 2.14 24.79 -0.11
N GLU A 74 1.46 24.99 -1.25
CA GLU A 74 0.30 25.87 -1.40
C GLU A 74 -0.83 25.09 -2.09
N TRP A 75 -2.03 25.10 -1.51
CA TRP A 75 -3.15 24.22 -1.91
C TRP A 75 -4.25 25.00 -2.63
N LEU A 76 -4.60 24.58 -3.84
CA LEU A 76 -5.75 25.07 -4.60
C LEU A 76 -6.96 24.17 -4.41
N LYS A 77 -8.03 24.73 -3.83
CA LYS A 77 -9.31 24.06 -3.59
C LYS A 77 -10.10 23.95 -4.92
N ARG A 78 -10.38 22.74 -5.41
CA ARG A 78 -11.34 22.53 -6.52
C ARG A 78 -12.69 22.02 -6.01
N GLY A 79 -13.76 22.62 -6.54
CA GLY A 79 -15.15 22.38 -6.15
C GLY A 79 -15.67 20.99 -6.52
N GLY A 80 -16.61 20.50 -5.70
CA GLY A 80 -17.18 19.16 -5.77
C GLY A 80 -18.08 18.92 -6.98
N LEU A 81 -18.06 17.68 -7.45
CA LEU A 81 -18.96 17.14 -8.48
C LEU A 81 -20.10 16.33 -7.82
N SER A 82 -21.31 16.56 -8.33
CA SER A 82 -22.59 16.04 -7.84
C SER A 82 -22.77 14.53 -8.04
N SER A 83 -23.39 13.89 -7.04
CA SER A 83 -23.74 12.48 -6.98
C SER A 83 -24.94 12.12 -7.85
N GLY A 84 -24.70 11.51 -9.00
CA GLY A 84 -25.71 10.85 -9.83
C GLY A 84 -25.19 9.49 -10.29
N GLY A 85 -25.21 8.48 -9.41
CA GLY A 85 -24.73 7.14 -9.72
C GLY A 85 -25.79 6.08 -9.42
N ARG A 86 -26.07 5.21 -10.39
CA ARG A 86 -26.86 3.98 -10.22
C ARG A 86 -26.42 3.26 -8.94
N LEU A 87 -27.39 2.79 -8.17
CA LEU A 87 -27.14 1.94 -7.01
C LEU A 87 -26.46 0.65 -7.50
N PHE A 88 -25.14 0.54 -7.30
CA PHE A 88 -24.43 -0.70 -7.55
C PHE A 88 -24.85 -1.70 -6.47
N ILE A 89 -25.47 -2.81 -6.86
CA ILE A 89 -25.77 -3.93 -5.98
C ILE A 89 -24.70 -4.99 -6.21
N MET A 90 -23.81 -5.17 -5.23
CA MET A 90 -22.77 -6.18 -5.31
C MET A 90 -23.39 -7.58 -5.30
N ASN A 91 -23.28 -8.31 -6.41
CA ASN A 91 -23.63 -9.71 -6.46
C ASN A 91 -22.41 -10.57 -6.13
N SER A 92 -22.26 -10.93 -4.85
CA SER A 92 -21.10 -11.67 -4.35
C SER A 92 -20.92 -13.05 -4.96
N SER A 93 -21.98 -13.67 -5.49
CA SER A 93 -21.91 -14.99 -6.14
C SER A 93 -21.05 -15.03 -7.41
N ARG A 94 -20.73 -13.86 -7.99
CA ARG A 94 -19.87 -13.74 -9.18
C ARG A 94 -18.37 -13.79 -8.87
N TYR A 95 -18.01 -13.79 -7.59
CA TYR A 95 -16.63 -13.72 -7.14
C TYR A 95 -16.25 -14.97 -6.33
N PRO A 96 -14.96 -15.32 -6.27
CA PRO A 96 -14.47 -16.33 -5.33
C PRO A 96 -14.81 -15.98 -3.88
N LEU A 97 -14.72 -16.94 -2.97
CA LEU A 97 -14.85 -16.62 -1.55
C LEU A 97 -13.68 -15.70 -1.13
N PRO A 98 -13.90 -14.73 -0.23
CA PRO A 98 -12.88 -13.78 0.19
C PRO A 98 -11.56 -14.40 0.68
N THR A 99 -11.61 -15.62 1.24
CA THR A 99 -10.46 -16.32 1.81
C THR A 99 -9.90 -17.39 0.88
N THR A 100 -10.38 -17.50 -0.37
CA THR A 100 -9.86 -18.48 -1.32
C THR A 100 -8.45 -18.10 -1.74
N ILE A 101 -7.48 -18.94 -1.37
CA ILE A 101 -6.08 -18.80 -1.82
C ILE A 101 -5.96 -19.26 -3.27
N GLY A 102 -5.36 -18.42 -4.10
CA GLY A 102 -5.15 -18.68 -5.52
C GLY A 102 -6.45 -19.03 -6.24
N PRO A 103 -7.49 -18.17 -6.19
CA PRO A 103 -8.78 -18.48 -6.77
C PRO A 103 -8.64 -18.79 -8.26
N ARG A 104 -9.45 -19.73 -8.76
CA ARG A 104 -9.37 -20.14 -10.16
C ARG A 104 -9.50 -18.92 -11.09
N PRO A 105 -8.49 -18.64 -11.95
CA PRO A 105 -8.57 -17.50 -12.86
C PRO A 105 -9.64 -17.72 -13.93
N LYS A 106 -10.09 -16.62 -14.55
CA LYS A 106 -10.96 -16.73 -15.73
C LYS A 106 -10.22 -17.35 -16.90
N ARG A 107 -10.96 -18.02 -17.80
CA ARG A 107 -10.39 -18.78 -18.92
C ARG A 107 -9.58 -17.90 -19.86
N GLU A 108 -10.05 -16.68 -20.10
CA GLU A 108 -9.38 -15.67 -20.92
C GLU A 108 -8.03 -15.24 -20.33
N TRP A 109 -7.93 -15.12 -19.01
CA TRP A 109 -6.67 -14.78 -18.33
C TRP A 109 -5.67 -15.93 -18.46
N ILE A 110 -6.12 -17.17 -18.24
CA ILE A 110 -5.30 -18.38 -18.41
C ILE A 110 -4.77 -18.45 -19.84
N SER A 111 -5.65 -18.27 -20.83
CA SER A 111 -5.29 -18.35 -22.25
C SER A 111 -4.22 -17.31 -22.61
N ARG A 112 -4.31 -16.11 -22.03
CA ARG A 112 -3.32 -15.04 -22.20
C ARG A 112 -1.98 -15.38 -21.54
N LEU A 113 -1.98 -15.86 -20.31
CA LEU A 113 -0.74 -16.25 -19.62
C LEU A 113 -0.05 -17.42 -20.33
N ASP A 114 -0.81 -18.43 -20.73
CA ASP A 114 -0.31 -19.59 -21.48
C ASP A 114 0.25 -19.21 -22.86
N PHE A 115 -0.29 -18.16 -23.49
CA PHE A 115 0.29 -17.59 -24.70
C PHE A 115 1.68 -17.01 -24.43
N PHE A 116 1.84 -16.21 -23.37
CA PHE A 116 3.14 -15.66 -22.99
C PHE A 116 4.15 -16.72 -22.55
N GLN A 117 3.70 -17.78 -21.88
CA GLN A 117 4.54 -18.92 -21.54
C GLN A 117 5.12 -19.60 -22.79
N ARG A 118 4.38 -19.65 -23.90
CA ARG A 118 4.78 -20.33 -25.14
C ARG A 118 5.46 -19.43 -26.16
N TYR A 119 5.05 -18.18 -26.25
CA TYR A 119 5.41 -17.27 -27.33
C TYR A 119 5.91 -15.90 -26.85
N GLY A 120 6.01 -15.70 -25.54
CA GLY A 120 6.60 -14.47 -24.97
C GLY A 120 8.09 -14.35 -25.27
N SER A 121 8.69 -13.24 -24.84
CA SER A 121 10.14 -13.08 -24.90
C SER A 121 10.85 -14.16 -24.10
N ALA A 122 12.11 -14.44 -24.43
CA ALA A 122 12.93 -15.40 -23.68
C ALA A 122 12.98 -15.06 -22.18
N GLU A 123 12.95 -13.77 -21.84
CA GLU A 123 12.84 -13.30 -20.45
C GLU A 123 11.53 -13.74 -19.79
N ILE A 124 10.38 -13.48 -20.42
CA ILE A 124 9.08 -13.87 -19.85
C ILE A 124 8.98 -15.38 -19.70
N GLN A 125 9.42 -16.13 -20.71
CA GLN A 125 9.40 -17.60 -20.66
C GLN A 125 10.27 -18.13 -19.51
N ARG A 126 11.49 -17.61 -19.36
CA ARG A 126 12.40 -17.94 -18.26
C ARG A 126 11.78 -17.59 -16.91
N ASP A 127 11.26 -16.38 -16.76
CA ASP A 127 10.67 -15.90 -15.51
C ASP A 127 9.48 -16.78 -15.10
N LEU A 128 8.63 -17.17 -16.05
CA LEU A 128 7.48 -18.04 -15.78
C LEU A 128 7.85 -19.50 -15.51
N SER A 129 9.06 -19.92 -15.87
CA SER A 129 9.62 -21.25 -15.58
C SER A 129 10.38 -21.32 -14.25
N ILE A 130 10.47 -20.22 -13.49
CA ILE A 130 11.09 -20.22 -12.16
C ILE A 130 10.38 -21.22 -11.23
N PRO A 131 11.11 -22.06 -10.48
CA PRO A 131 10.52 -23.00 -9.56
C PRO A 131 9.65 -22.33 -8.50
N ILE A 132 8.58 -23.01 -8.09
CA ILE A 132 7.71 -22.56 -7.01
C ILE A 132 8.46 -22.74 -5.69
N SER A 133 8.49 -21.69 -4.88
CA SER A 133 9.09 -21.75 -3.54
C SER A 133 8.20 -22.51 -2.54
N THR A 134 8.79 -23.03 -1.48
CA THR A 134 8.07 -23.64 -0.36
C THR A 134 7.89 -22.63 0.77
N LEU A 135 6.64 -22.45 1.21
CA LEU A 135 6.31 -21.68 2.41
C LEU A 135 6.32 -22.63 3.63
N HIS A 136 7.15 -22.31 4.60
CA HIS A 136 7.26 -23.05 5.86
C HIS A 136 6.28 -22.52 6.91
N LYS A 137 6.07 -23.30 7.98
CA LYS A 137 5.12 -22.96 9.06
C LYS A 137 5.51 -21.70 9.85
N ASP A 138 6.79 -21.36 9.87
CA ASP A 138 7.34 -20.16 10.50
C ASP A 138 7.25 -18.92 9.60
N GLY A 139 6.69 -19.05 8.41
CA GLY A 139 6.57 -17.98 7.42
C GLY A 139 7.79 -17.85 6.51
N LEU A 140 8.83 -18.67 6.68
CA LEU A 140 10.01 -18.63 5.81
C LEU A 140 9.65 -19.16 4.42
N VAL A 141 10.13 -18.46 3.39
CA VAL A 141 10.01 -18.88 1.99
C VAL A 141 11.37 -19.38 1.51
N THR A 142 11.41 -20.60 0.97
CA THR A 142 12.66 -21.20 0.44
C THR A 142 12.48 -21.72 -0.96
N TYR A 143 13.52 -21.59 -1.79
CA TYR A 143 13.56 -22.17 -3.13
C TYR A 143 14.27 -23.54 -3.12
N PRO A 144 14.05 -24.39 -4.13
CA PRO A 144 14.86 -25.58 -4.35
C PRO A 144 16.36 -25.23 -4.35
N THR A 145 17.21 -26.11 -3.81
CA THR A 145 18.64 -25.83 -3.55
C THR A 145 19.43 -25.45 -4.80
N GLU A 146 19.02 -25.94 -5.96
CA GLU A 146 19.59 -25.63 -7.27
C GLU A 146 19.19 -24.25 -7.81
N THR A 147 18.26 -23.55 -7.16
CA THR A 147 17.80 -22.23 -7.59
C THR A 147 18.85 -21.19 -7.28
N ILE A 148 19.38 -20.54 -8.32
CA ILE A 148 20.34 -19.46 -8.18
C ILE A 148 19.60 -18.18 -7.81
N LEU A 149 19.59 -17.85 -6.51
CA LEU A 149 19.06 -16.58 -6.00
C LEU A 149 20.13 -15.49 -6.15
N THR A 150 19.80 -14.41 -6.86
CA THR A 150 20.75 -13.32 -7.12
C THR A 150 20.11 -11.96 -6.95
N ALA A 151 20.92 -10.97 -6.56
CA ALA A 151 20.50 -9.58 -6.55
C ALA A 151 20.49 -8.91 -7.94
N ASN A 152 20.62 -9.67 -9.03
CA ASN A 152 20.66 -9.14 -10.41
C ASN A 152 19.85 -10.00 -11.40
N ASN A 153 20.04 -9.77 -12.70
CA ASN A 153 19.31 -10.42 -13.80
C ASN A 153 19.84 -11.81 -14.22
N ASN A 154 20.87 -12.34 -13.55
CA ASN A 154 21.48 -13.63 -13.88
C ASN A 154 20.87 -14.83 -13.14
N GLY A 155 19.90 -14.58 -12.26
CA GLY A 155 19.20 -15.60 -11.50
C GLY A 155 17.82 -15.13 -11.07
N VAL A 156 17.28 -15.76 -10.03
CA VAL A 156 15.97 -15.39 -9.46
C VAL A 156 16.16 -14.17 -8.56
N CYS A 157 15.63 -13.04 -8.99
CA CYS A 157 15.57 -11.77 -8.26
C CYS A 157 14.36 -11.78 -7.32
N SER A 158 14.55 -12.36 -6.14
CA SER A 158 13.55 -12.40 -5.08
C SER A 158 13.81 -11.29 -4.06
N TRP A 159 12.83 -10.42 -3.83
CA TRP A 159 12.97 -9.34 -2.84
C TRP A 159 13.15 -9.90 -1.43
N GLU A 160 12.28 -10.82 -1.01
CA GLU A 160 12.33 -11.40 0.34
C GLU A 160 13.65 -12.14 0.63
N ASN A 161 14.23 -12.82 -0.36
CA ASN A 161 15.43 -13.63 -0.16
C ASN A 161 16.75 -12.87 -0.38
N SER A 162 16.75 -11.87 -1.27
CA SER A 162 18.00 -11.22 -1.72
C SER A 162 17.95 -9.69 -1.72
N GLY A 163 16.82 -9.08 -1.33
CA GLY A 163 16.61 -7.64 -1.43
C GLY A 163 16.60 -7.13 -2.88
N CYS A 164 16.43 -8.04 -3.85
CA CYS A 164 16.59 -7.69 -5.25
C CYS A 164 15.44 -6.85 -5.80
N LEU A 165 15.79 -5.71 -6.40
CA LEU A 165 14.89 -4.84 -7.16
C LEU A 165 15.18 -4.94 -8.65
N ARG A 166 14.15 -4.96 -9.49
CA ARG A 166 14.29 -4.82 -10.94
C ARG A 166 14.49 -3.35 -11.31
N ASN A 167 15.75 -2.94 -11.35
CA ASN A 167 16.22 -1.63 -11.80
C ASN A 167 17.53 -1.77 -12.61
N SER A 168 17.98 -0.67 -13.20
CA SER A 168 19.21 -0.61 -14.00
C SER A 168 20.47 -0.97 -13.21
N GLU A 169 20.53 -0.59 -11.93
CA GLU A 169 21.64 -0.94 -11.02
C GLU A 169 21.80 -2.45 -10.85
N ASN A 170 20.69 -3.20 -10.89
CA ASN A 170 20.65 -4.66 -10.77
C ASN A 170 20.60 -5.37 -12.14
N GLY A 171 20.91 -4.66 -13.23
CA GLY A 171 21.00 -5.24 -14.59
C GLY A 171 19.66 -5.39 -15.31
N TYR A 172 18.58 -4.78 -14.84
CA TYR A 172 17.28 -4.80 -15.52
C TYR A 172 17.08 -3.51 -16.34
N SER A 173 16.59 -3.65 -17.57
CA SER A 173 16.33 -2.50 -18.46
C SER A 173 15.17 -1.62 -18.00
N ASP A 174 14.26 -2.18 -17.21
CA ASP A 174 13.02 -1.52 -16.82
C ASP A 174 12.99 -1.33 -15.29
N HIS A 175 12.68 -0.11 -14.84
CA HIS A 175 12.39 0.19 -13.43
C HIS A 175 10.96 -0.22 -13.10
N LEU A 176 10.77 -1.42 -12.55
CA LEU A 176 9.44 -2.02 -12.40
C LEU A 176 8.92 -2.06 -10.97
N ASP A 177 9.83 -1.99 -9.99
CA ASP A 177 9.47 -2.34 -8.60
C ASP A 177 9.13 -1.12 -7.76
N ILE A 178 9.88 -0.03 -7.93
CA ILE A 178 9.70 1.18 -7.12
C ILE A 178 9.43 2.35 -8.06
N ILE A 179 8.29 2.99 -7.83
CA ILE A 179 7.94 4.25 -8.45
C ILE A 179 8.06 5.31 -7.38
N HIS A 180 9.04 6.19 -7.57
CA HIS A 180 9.24 7.31 -6.67
C HIS A 180 8.19 8.39 -6.93
N PRO A 181 7.74 9.10 -5.87
CA PRO A 181 6.99 10.32 -6.09
C PRO A 181 7.88 11.38 -6.75
N ASP A 182 7.26 12.44 -7.24
CA ASP A 182 8.00 13.61 -7.69
C ASP A 182 8.92 14.12 -6.56
N PRO A 183 10.10 14.70 -6.90
CA PRO A 183 10.97 15.31 -5.91
C PRO A 183 10.17 16.24 -4.99
N ASN A 184 10.50 16.23 -3.70
CA ASN A 184 9.83 17.03 -2.67
C ASN A 184 8.37 16.67 -2.36
N SER A 185 7.87 15.53 -2.87
CA SER A 185 6.53 15.03 -2.56
C SER A 185 6.58 13.80 -1.65
N TRP A 186 5.52 13.62 -0.85
CA TRP A 186 5.31 12.45 -0.01
C TRP A 186 4.01 11.77 -0.41
N VAL A 187 4.03 10.43 -0.45
CA VAL A 187 2.84 9.63 -0.74
C VAL A 187 2.51 8.80 0.48
N VAL A 188 1.28 8.91 0.95
CA VAL A 188 0.73 8.05 2.00
C VAL A 188 0.00 6.90 1.35
N ASN A 189 0.27 5.69 1.83
CA ASN A 189 -0.42 4.49 1.37
C ASN A 189 -0.79 3.58 2.52
N PHE A 190 -1.81 2.76 2.29
CA PHE A 190 -2.35 1.80 3.26
C PHE A 190 -2.60 0.47 2.57
N ASP A 191 -2.16 -0.60 3.22
CA ASP A 191 -2.35 -1.97 2.74
C ASP A 191 -3.59 -2.60 3.42
N ASP A 192 -3.95 -3.79 2.98
CA ASP A 192 -4.96 -4.70 3.52
C ASP A 192 -6.43 -4.26 3.43
N GLY A 193 -6.69 -2.99 3.16
CA GLY A 193 -8.04 -2.44 3.11
C GLY A 193 -8.92 -3.00 1.98
N PRO A 194 -10.18 -2.51 1.89
CA PRO A 194 -10.86 -1.72 2.90
C PRO A 194 -11.27 -2.58 4.12
N LEU A 195 -11.31 -1.99 5.31
CA LEU A 195 -11.72 -2.63 6.56
C LEU A 195 -12.66 -1.69 7.34
N PRO A 196 -13.39 -2.15 8.36
CA PRO A 196 -14.31 -1.28 9.12
C PRO A 196 -13.69 0.04 9.62
N PRO A 197 -12.41 0.09 10.06
CA PRO A 197 -11.76 1.35 10.43
C PRO A 197 -11.52 2.33 9.28
N SER A 198 -11.60 1.90 8.02
CA SER A 198 -11.33 2.73 6.85
C SER A 198 -12.20 3.98 6.80
N LYS A 199 -13.46 3.93 7.26
CA LYS A 199 -14.32 5.12 7.34
C LYS A 199 -13.73 6.22 8.24
N LYS A 200 -13.13 5.83 9.36
CA LYS A 200 -12.45 6.78 10.27
C LYS A 200 -11.15 7.29 9.64
N LEU A 201 -10.39 6.41 9.00
CA LEU A 201 -9.19 6.80 8.26
C LEU A 201 -9.51 7.84 7.18
N TYR A 202 -10.53 7.60 6.36
CA TYR A 202 -10.95 8.52 5.31
C TYR A 202 -11.32 9.88 5.89
N LYS A 203 -12.10 9.91 6.98
CA LYS A 203 -12.39 11.17 7.67
C LYS A 203 -11.13 11.93 8.06
N VAL A 204 -10.14 11.27 8.64
CA VAL A 204 -8.86 11.90 9.01
C VAL A 204 -8.15 12.43 7.75
N LEU A 205 -8.09 11.64 6.69
CA LEU A 205 -7.48 12.08 5.43
C LEU A 205 -8.20 13.30 4.81
N ASP A 206 -9.53 13.37 4.88
CA ASP A 206 -10.30 14.55 4.45
C ASP A 206 -10.05 15.77 5.33
N ASP A 207 -9.95 15.58 6.66
CA ASP A 207 -9.69 16.67 7.61
C ASP A 207 -8.30 17.32 7.34
N PHE A 208 -7.37 16.59 6.71
CA PHE A 208 -6.05 17.08 6.27
C PHE A 208 -5.94 17.37 4.76
N ASP A 209 -7.01 17.20 3.98
CA ASP A 209 -7.01 17.32 2.51
C ASP A 209 -5.95 16.44 1.81
N ILE A 210 -5.74 15.23 2.33
CA ILE A 210 -4.76 14.25 1.81
C ILE A 210 -5.49 13.17 1.00
N LYS A 211 -4.95 12.86 -0.19
CA LYS A 211 -5.26 11.64 -0.94
C LYS A 211 -4.26 10.55 -0.61
N ALA A 212 -4.74 9.31 -0.59
CA ALA A 212 -3.90 8.14 -0.32
C ALA A 212 -3.95 7.13 -1.47
N THR A 213 -2.93 6.27 -1.54
CA THR A 213 -3.02 5.04 -2.33
C THR A 213 -3.41 3.89 -1.41
N HIS A 214 -4.47 3.17 -1.74
CA HIS A 214 -4.88 1.99 -0.99
C HIS A 214 -4.57 0.72 -1.77
N PHE A 215 -3.69 -0.11 -1.25
CA PHE A 215 -3.42 -1.44 -1.77
C PHE A 215 -4.39 -2.41 -1.11
N TRP A 216 -5.37 -2.89 -1.88
CA TRP A 216 -6.50 -3.63 -1.33
C TRP A 216 -6.43 -5.13 -1.57
N ILE A 217 -6.86 -5.87 -0.55
CA ILE A 217 -7.14 -7.30 -0.65
C ILE A 217 -8.51 -7.47 -1.31
N GLY A 218 -8.59 -8.18 -2.44
CA GLY A 218 -9.83 -8.33 -3.21
C GLY A 218 -10.99 -8.91 -2.40
N GLY A 219 -10.73 -9.89 -1.54
CA GLY A 219 -11.72 -10.42 -0.61
C GLY A 219 -12.29 -9.37 0.37
N ASN A 220 -11.48 -8.40 0.78
CA ASN A 220 -11.91 -7.28 1.62
C ASN A 220 -12.72 -6.25 0.82
N VAL A 221 -12.35 -6.00 -0.44
CA VAL A 221 -13.16 -5.19 -1.36
C VAL A 221 -14.55 -5.80 -1.54
N LEU A 222 -14.64 -7.13 -1.67
CA LEU A 222 -15.92 -7.84 -1.79
C LEU A 222 -16.77 -7.68 -0.53
N LYS A 223 -16.15 -7.78 0.64
CA LYS A 223 -16.83 -7.72 1.94
C LYS A 223 -17.26 -6.30 2.33
N TYR A 224 -16.46 -5.30 1.97
CA TYR A 224 -16.63 -3.90 2.36
C TYR A 224 -16.67 -2.97 1.14
N TRP A 225 -17.44 -3.37 0.12
CA TRP A 225 -17.51 -2.69 -1.18
C TRP A 225 -18.03 -1.25 -1.08
N ASP A 226 -18.84 -0.94 -0.08
CA ASP A 226 -19.33 0.40 0.21
C ASP A 226 -18.19 1.35 0.61
N LEU A 227 -17.23 0.84 1.39
CA LEU A 227 -16.01 1.58 1.75
C LEU A 227 -15.06 1.73 0.57
N ALA A 228 -15.03 0.76 -0.35
CA ALA A 228 -14.27 0.89 -1.59
C ALA A 228 -14.83 2.02 -2.47
N ILE A 229 -16.16 2.06 -2.66
CA ILE A 229 -16.83 3.16 -3.38
C ILE A 229 -16.58 4.51 -2.69
N MET A 230 -16.55 4.55 -1.36
CA MET A 230 -16.26 5.78 -0.62
C MET A 230 -14.85 6.31 -0.93
N ALA A 231 -13.82 5.46 -0.93
CA ALA A 231 -12.46 5.84 -1.31
C ALA A 231 -12.38 6.29 -2.79
N ASP A 232 -13.06 5.58 -3.69
CA ASP A 232 -13.12 5.96 -5.11
C ASP A 232 -13.72 7.36 -5.32
N ARG A 233 -14.84 7.66 -4.65
CA ARG A 233 -15.51 8.97 -4.69
C ARG A 233 -14.68 10.09 -4.08
N ARG A 234 -13.84 9.76 -3.10
CA ARG A 234 -12.85 10.71 -2.56
C ARG A 234 -11.74 11.04 -3.56
N GLY A 235 -11.58 10.24 -4.62
CA GLY A 235 -10.47 10.36 -5.56
C GLY A 235 -9.15 9.81 -5.02
N ASP A 236 -9.22 8.87 -4.07
CA ASP A 236 -8.04 8.12 -3.63
C ASP A 236 -7.57 7.17 -4.77
N HIS A 237 -6.28 6.81 -4.76
CA HIS A 237 -5.75 5.85 -5.72
C HIS A 237 -5.98 4.42 -5.22
N LEU A 238 -6.48 3.56 -6.09
CA LEU A 238 -6.80 2.16 -5.79
C LEU A 238 -5.79 1.24 -6.45
N ALA A 239 -5.19 0.36 -5.65
CA ALA A 239 -4.13 -0.54 -6.06
C ALA A 239 -4.37 -1.96 -5.55
N VAL A 240 -3.66 -2.93 -6.12
CA VAL A 240 -3.88 -4.36 -5.86
C VAL A 240 -2.97 -4.85 -4.73
N HIS A 241 -3.53 -5.60 -3.78
CA HIS A 241 -2.81 -6.31 -2.73
C HIS A 241 -3.22 -7.78 -2.66
N THR A 242 -3.37 -8.40 -3.84
CA THR A 242 -3.85 -9.79 -4.03
C THR A 242 -5.31 -9.99 -3.64
N TRP A 243 -5.83 -11.21 -3.75
CA TRP A 243 -7.22 -11.55 -3.43
C TRP A 243 -7.35 -11.96 -1.97
N SER A 244 -6.39 -12.73 -1.47
CA SER A 244 -6.44 -13.40 -0.17
C SER A 244 -5.22 -13.15 0.73
N HIS A 245 -4.30 -12.27 0.32
CA HIS A 245 -3.10 -11.90 1.08
C HIS A 245 -2.11 -13.07 1.26
N SER A 246 -1.82 -13.78 0.18
CA SER A 246 -0.93 -14.95 0.18
C SER A 246 0.52 -14.62 -0.23
N HIS A 247 1.47 -15.47 0.21
CA HIS A 247 2.84 -15.47 -0.29
C HIS A 247 2.85 -15.92 -1.76
N LEU A 248 2.95 -14.97 -2.69
CA LEU A 248 2.81 -15.23 -4.11
C LEU A 248 3.85 -16.20 -4.69
N THR A 249 5.09 -16.20 -4.21
CA THR A 249 6.15 -17.06 -4.77
C THR A 249 5.93 -18.54 -4.43
N SER A 250 5.08 -18.87 -3.44
CA SER A 250 4.72 -20.26 -3.12
C SER A 250 3.49 -20.76 -3.88
N LEU A 251 2.85 -19.88 -4.66
CA LEU A 251 1.71 -20.21 -5.51
C LEU A 251 2.16 -20.58 -6.92
N THR A 252 1.36 -21.38 -7.62
CA THR A 252 1.52 -21.63 -9.06
C THR A 252 1.24 -20.37 -9.90
N ASN A 253 1.68 -20.36 -11.17
CA ASN A 253 1.44 -19.24 -12.09
C ASN A 253 -0.05 -18.88 -12.21
N HIS A 254 -0.92 -19.88 -12.34
CA HIS A 254 -2.37 -19.65 -12.41
C HIS A 254 -2.94 -19.19 -11.07
N GLN A 255 -2.41 -19.64 -9.93
CA GLN A 255 -2.88 -19.13 -8.63
C GLN A 255 -2.51 -17.65 -8.43
N ILE A 256 -1.29 -17.24 -8.78
CA ILE A 256 -0.87 -15.81 -8.78
C ILE A 256 -1.77 -14.99 -9.71
N LEU A 257 -2.03 -15.50 -10.92
CA LEU A 257 -2.93 -14.87 -11.88
C LEU A 257 -4.33 -14.66 -11.30
N GLY A 258 -4.81 -15.62 -10.50
CA GLY A 258 -6.08 -15.55 -9.78
C GLY A 258 -6.08 -14.49 -8.71
N GLU A 259 -5.04 -14.47 -7.86
CA GLU A 259 -4.85 -13.49 -6.79
C GLU A 259 -4.86 -12.04 -7.32
N LEU A 260 -4.18 -11.79 -8.44
CA LEU A 260 -4.11 -10.45 -9.02
C LEU A 260 -5.35 -10.12 -9.85
N GLY A 261 -5.75 -11.02 -10.75
CA GLY A 261 -6.83 -10.78 -11.71
C GLY A 261 -8.19 -10.56 -11.06
N TRP A 262 -8.54 -11.33 -10.01
CA TRP A 262 -9.82 -11.15 -9.33
C TRP A 262 -9.89 -9.83 -8.55
N THR A 263 -8.77 -9.37 -7.98
CA THR A 263 -8.70 -8.07 -7.31
C THR A 263 -8.77 -6.91 -8.30
N ILE A 264 -8.12 -7.03 -9.45
CA ILE A 264 -8.27 -6.06 -10.56
C ILE A 264 -9.74 -6.01 -11.00
N GLN A 265 -10.35 -7.18 -11.23
CA GLN A 265 -11.73 -7.27 -11.72
C GLN A 265 -12.72 -6.62 -10.76
N ILE A 266 -12.65 -6.91 -9.45
CA ILE A 266 -13.63 -6.35 -8.50
C ILE A 266 -13.47 -4.83 -8.34
N ILE A 267 -12.24 -4.31 -8.38
CA ILE A 267 -12.01 -2.86 -8.37
C ILE A 267 -12.59 -2.23 -9.64
N PHE A 268 -12.36 -2.83 -10.79
CA PHE A 268 -12.92 -2.36 -12.07
C PHE A 268 -14.46 -2.40 -12.07
N ASP A 269 -15.07 -3.49 -11.63
CA ASP A 269 -16.53 -3.65 -11.62
C ASP A 269 -17.21 -2.62 -10.69
N LEU A 270 -16.54 -2.22 -9.61
CA LEU A 270 -17.05 -1.21 -8.66
C LEU A 270 -16.85 0.23 -9.12
N THR A 271 -15.73 0.52 -9.80
CA THR A 271 -15.26 1.91 -9.99
C THR A 271 -15.11 2.31 -11.46
N GLY A 272 -15.11 1.34 -12.37
CA GLY A 272 -14.76 1.52 -13.78
C GLY A 272 -13.27 1.79 -14.04
N LYS A 273 -12.41 1.69 -13.01
CA LYS A 273 -10.98 1.98 -13.09
C LYS A 273 -10.16 0.70 -13.02
N VAL A 274 -9.13 0.61 -13.83
CA VAL A 274 -8.15 -0.48 -13.79
C VAL A 274 -6.97 -0.04 -12.93
N PRO A 275 -6.65 -0.74 -11.82
CA PRO A 275 -5.49 -0.44 -11.00
C PRO A 275 -4.18 -0.50 -11.81
N ARG A 276 -3.32 0.50 -11.63
CA ARG A 276 -2.00 0.53 -12.30
C ARG A 276 -0.90 -0.14 -11.46
N PHE A 277 -1.09 -0.20 -10.15
CA PHE A 277 -0.07 -0.66 -9.22
C PHE A 277 -0.56 -1.86 -8.41
N PHE A 278 0.38 -2.73 -8.06
CA PHE A 278 0.18 -3.76 -7.07
C PHE A 278 1.33 -3.73 -6.06
N ARG A 279 1.06 -4.22 -4.85
CA ARG A 279 2.07 -4.48 -3.83
C ARG A 279 1.93 -5.94 -3.42
N PRO A 280 3.02 -6.73 -3.41
CA PRO A 280 2.97 -8.11 -2.93
C PRO A 280 2.87 -8.15 -1.40
N PRO A 281 1.97 -8.96 -0.81
CA PRO A 281 1.98 -9.28 0.61
C PRO A 281 3.37 -9.71 1.07
N TYR A 282 3.79 -9.24 2.25
CA TYR A 282 5.09 -9.58 2.86
C TYR A 282 6.33 -9.16 2.05
N GLY A 283 6.17 -8.43 0.94
CA GLY A 283 7.26 -8.24 -0.02
C GLY A 283 7.61 -9.52 -0.80
N ASN A 284 6.75 -10.54 -0.76
CA ASN A 284 7.02 -11.84 -1.36
C ASN A 284 6.81 -11.80 -2.88
N VAL A 285 7.89 -11.47 -3.60
CA VAL A 285 7.90 -11.29 -5.05
C VAL A 285 9.20 -11.78 -5.67
N ASP A 286 9.11 -12.42 -6.83
CA ASP A 286 10.20 -12.87 -7.70
C ASP A 286 9.95 -12.41 -9.14
N ASN A 287 10.78 -12.84 -10.10
CA ASN A 287 10.56 -12.46 -11.50
C ASN A 287 9.25 -13.03 -12.06
N ARG A 288 8.83 -14.22 -11.60
CA ARG A 288 7.60 -14.90 -12.02
C ARG A 288 6.38 -14.06 -11.68
N VAL A 289 6.27 -13.60 -10.44
CA VAL A 289 5.18 -12.73 -9.97
C VAL A 289 5.16 -11.41 -10.76
N ARG A 290 6.31 -10.78 -10.98
CA ARG A 290 6.40 -9.51 -11.75
C ARG A 290 5.97 -9.69 -13.20
N SER A 291 6.38 -10.78 -13.83
CA SER A 291 6.02 -11.08 -15.22
C SER A 291 4.53 -11.41 -15.35
N ILE A 292 3.92 -12.11 -14.39
CA ILE A 292 2.47 -12.34 -14.35
C ILE A 292 1.71 -11.02 -14.16
N ALA A 293 2.17 -10.15 -13.26
CA ALA A 293 1.54 -8.85 -13.04
C ALA A 293 1.60 -7.93 -14.28
N LYS A 294 2.68 -8.00 -15.07
CA LYS A 294 2.84 -7.22 -16.32
C LYS A 294 1.89 -7.64 -17.44
N VAL A 295 1.47 -8.91 -17.47
CA VAL A 295 0.68 -9.44 -18.60
C VAL A 295 -0.83 -9.39 -18.35
N LEU A 296 -1.27 -9.08 -17.14
CA LEU A 296 -2.67 -8.79 -16.78
C LEU A 296 -3.08 -7.38 -17.24
#